data_AF-A0A7Z0U7Z6-F1
#
_entry.id   AF-A0A7Z0U7Z6-F1
#
_cell.length_a   1.000
_cell.length_b   1.000
_cell.length_c   1.000
_cell.angle_alpha   90.00
_cell.angle_beta   90.00
_cell.angle_gamma   90.00
#
_symmetry.space_group_name_H-M   'P 1'
#
loop_
_entity.id
_entity.type
_entity.pdbx_description
1 polymer ?
#
loop_
_entity_poly.entity_id
_entity_poly.type
_entity_poly.pdbx_seq_one_letter_code
_entity_poly.pdbx_strand_id
1 'polypeptide(L)'
;MKPEWLPASEAAQILETRGVDPIEALATIVRQTGEHGLNRYWSLAYRITIRARSGTQWLSTPEIDLPAGTISVPTYANGRRLPEMIAVPLLVATSELDRRWPETLDPQRQKTTADQRAEREATRYFVDVIAPGAWTSKDDAFDLLKSRFPSLSRRHFDTTIWKENVPGEWKKPGSRGNR
;
A
#
# COMPACT_ATOMS: atom_id res chain seq x y z
N MET A 1 5.68 -5.83 28.96
CA MET A 1 5.91 -4.64 28.11
C MET A 1 4.58 -3.93 27.91
N LYS A 2 4.54 -2.59 28.03
CA LYS A 2 3.29 -1.84 27.76
C LYS A 2 3.02 -1.87 26.25
N PRO A 3 1.79 -2.12 25.80
CA PRO A 3 1.45 -1.93 24.39
C PRO A 3 1.65 -0.44 24.06
N GLU A 4 2.51 -0.17 23.10
CA GLU A 4 2.68 1.17 22.53
C GLU A 4 1.53 1.42 21.57
N TRP A 5 0.86 2.55 21.75
CA TRP A 5 -0.30 2.94 20.93
C TRP A 5 0.15 4.04 20.01
N LEU A 6 -0.17 3.92 18.73
CA LEU A 6 0.17 4.91 17.73
C LEU A 6 -1.11 5.53 17.15
N PRO A 7 -1.11 6.84 16.84
CA PRO A 7 -2.09 7.42 15.94
C PRO A 7 -2.16 6.64 14.61
N ALA A 8 -3.34 6.60 13.99
CA ALA A 8 -3.53 5.95 12.69
C ALA A 8 -2.61 6.53 11.60
N SER A 9 -2.25 7.81 11.69
CA SER A 9 -1.27 8.44 10.80
C SER A 9 0.13 7.81 10.92
N GLU A 10 0.59 7.55 12.14
CA GLU A 10 1.88 6.90 12.41
C GLU A 10 1.84 5.40 12.10
N ALA A 11 0.73 4.73 12.46
CA ALA A 11 0.49 3.35 12.07
C ALA A 11 0.49 3.17 10.55
N ALA A 12 -0.04 4.15 9.80
CA ALA A 12 -0.04 4.14 8.35
C ALA A 12 1.39 4.19 7.79
N GLN A 13 2.25 5.05 8.33
CA GLN A 13 3.66 5.11 7.92
C GLN A 13 4.36 3.75 8.12
N ILE A 14 4.09 3.07 9.24
CA ILE A 14 4.64 1.74 9.52
C ILE A 14 4.11 0.70 8.52
N LEU A 15 2.82 0.75 8.17
CA LEU A 15 2.25 -0.15 7.18
C LEU A 15 2.84 0.10 5.78
N GLU A 16 3.08 1.36 5.42
CA GLU A 16 3.74 1.75 4.18
C GLU A 16 5.17 1.21 4.10
N THR A 17 5.96 1.32 5.17
CA THR A 17 7.31 0.72 5.18
C THR A 17 7.25 -0.79 5.03
N ARG A 18 6.20 -1.43 5.53
CA ARG A 18 5.95 -2.87 5.37
C ARG A 18 5.36 -3.24 3.99
N GLY A 19 5.15 -2.27 3.10
CA GLY A 19 4.61 -2.49 1.75
C GLY A 19 3.11 -2.86 1.73
N VAL A 20 2.38 -2.46 2.77
CA VAL A 20 0.96 -2.77 2.98
C VAL A 20 0.14 -1.50 2.74
N ASP A 21 -1.01 -1.61 2.05
CA ASP A 21 -1.97 -0.51 1.93
C ASP A 21 -2.52 -0.13 3.31
N PRO A 22 -2.25 1.09 3.82
CA PRO A 22 -2.66 1.47 5.16
C PRO A 22 -4.18 1.57 5.34
N ILE A 23 -4.92 2.05 4.32
CA ILE A 23 -6.37 2.21 4.42
C ILE A 23 -7.01 0.84 4.54
N GLU A 24 -6.64 -0.08 3.65
CA GLU A 24 -7.21 -1.42 3.65
C GLU A 24 -6.80 -2.22 4.88
N ALA A 25 -5.55 -2.10 5.32
CA ALA A 25 -5.07 -2.73 6.55
C ALA A 25 -5.85 -2.21 7.77
N LEU A 26 -5.88 -0.89 8.00
CA LEU A 26 -6.57 -0.30 9.15
C LEU A 26 -8.08 -0.56 9.10
N ALA A 27 -8.71 -0.48 7.94
CA ALA A 27 -10.12 -0.85 7.75
C ALA A 27 -10.36 -2.34 8.08
N THR A 28 -9.41 -3.22 7.75
CA THR A 28 -9.47 -4.64 8.11
C THR A 28 -9.32 -4.83 9.61
N ILE A 29 -8.42 -4.10 10.28
CA ILE A 29 -8.33 -4.20 11.73
C ILE A 29 -9.63 -3.69 12.36
N VAL A 30 -10.17 -2.54 11.93
CA VAL A 30 -11.43 -1.98 12.43
C VAL A 30 -12.61 -2.93 12.19
N ARG A 31 -12.74 -3.53 11.01
CA ARG A 31 -13.80 -4.51 10.71
C ARG A 31 -13.65 -5.78 11.50
N GLN A 32 -12.49 -6.42 11.54
CA GLN A 32 -12.32 -7.71 12.22
C GLN A 32 -12.33 -7.59 13.73
N THR A 33 -11.91 -6.44 14.27
CA THR A 33 -12.17 -6.10 15.68
C THR A 33 -13.60 -5.62 15.91
N GLY A 34 -14.30 -5.25 14.82
CA GLY A 34 -15.61 -4.61 14.75
C GLY A 34 -16.79 -5.49 14.25
N GLU A 35 -16.61 -6.76 13.93
CA GLU A 35 -17.65 -7.53 13.21
C GLU A 35 -18.09 -8.79 13.96
N HIS A 36 -17.25 -9.32 14.85
CA HIS A 36 -17.62 -10.45 15.70
C HIS A 36 -18.19 -9.92 17.01
N GLY A 37 -19.49 -10.08 17.23
CA GLY A 37 -20.24 -9.69 18.44
C GLY A 37 -19.81 -10.36 19.76
N LEU A 38 -18.52 -10.41 20.06
CA LEU A 38 -17.89 -10.85 21.31
C LEU A 38 -17.47 -9.63 22.13
N ASN A 39 -18.49 -8.90 22.56
CA ASN A 39 -18.40 -7.69 23.37
C ASN A 39 -18.18 -8.07 24.85
N ARG A 40 -16.91 -8.11 25.33
CA ARG A 40 -16.48 -7.75 26.71
C ARG A 40 -14.97 -7.91 26.96
N TYR A 41 -14.32 -8.88 26.32
CA TYR A 41 -12.96 -9.33 26.70
C TYR A 41 -11.80 -8.62 26.01
N TRP A 42 -12.03 -7.92 24.90
CA TRP A 42 -10.97 -7.22 24.17
C TRP A 42 -10.59 -5.86 24.78
N SER A 43 -11.31 -5.45 25.85
CA SER A 43 -11.10 -4.21 26.59
C SER A 43 -9.81 -4.16 27.43
N LEU A 44 -9.09 -5.28 27.55
CA LEU A 44 -7.95 -5.42 28.47
C LEU A 44 -6.55 -5.54 27.82
N ALA A 45 -6.41 -5.79 26.52
CA ALA A 45 -5.07 -6.01 25.94
C ALA A 45 -4.76 -5.28 24.62
N TYR A 46 -5.71 -5.07 23.70
CA TYR A 46 -5.43 -4.53 22.36
C TYR A 46 -6.55 -3.58 21.93
N ARG A 47 -6.32 -2.27 22.00
CA ARG A 47 -7.30 -1.20 21.82
C ARG A 47 -7.04 -0.39 20.57
N ILE A 48 -7.74 -0.76 19.51
CA ILE A 48 -8.11 0.23 18.51
C ILE A 48 -9.22 1.07 19.14
N THR A 49 -8.85 2.18 19.76
CA THR A 49 -9.81 2.93 20.59
C THR A 49 -10.49 4.01 19.75
N ILE A 50 -11.70 3.75 19.29
CA ILE A 50 -12.61 4.79 18.80
C ILE A 50 -13.24 5.45 20.04
N ARG A 51 -12.62 6.51 20.57
CA ARG A 51 -13.13 7.21 21.76
C ARG A 51 -14.11 8.31 21.36
N ALA A 52 -15.31 7.93 20.94
CA ALA A 52 -16.42 8.88 20.82
C ALA A 52 -16.93 9.24 22.24
N ARG A 53 -17.47 10.47 22.40
CA ARG A 53 -18.07 10.94 23.67
C ARG A 53 -19.21 10.03 24.20
N SER A 54 -19.68 9.06 23.42
CA SER A 54 -20.85 8.21 23.71
C SER A 54 -20.57 6.70 23.80
N GLY A 55 -19.30 6.24 23.87
CA GLY A 55 -18.95 4.83 24.04
C GLY A 55 -18.33 4.15 22.82
N THR A 56 -18.12 2.83 22.90
CA THR A 56 -17.54 2.01 21.82
C THR A 56 -18.54 1.87 20.66
N GLN A 57 -18.14 2.25 19.45
CA GLN A 57 -19.01 2.27 18.27
C GLN A 57 -18.57 1.25 17.22
N TRP A 58 -19.54 0.68 16.51
CA TRP A 58 -19.35 -0.27 15.41
C TRP A 58 -19.57 0.44 14.07
N LEU A 59 -18.72 0.15 13.08
CA LEU A 59 -18.80 0.74 11.74
C LEU A 59 -19.00 -0.36 10.69
N SER A 60 -20.03 -0.23 9.86
CA SER A 60 -20.27 -1.10 8.70
C SER A 60 -19.29 -0.81 7.56
N THR A 61 -18.82 0.44 7.47
CA THR A 61 -17.83 0.88 6.49
C THR A 61 -16.97 1.96 7.14
N PRO A 62 -15.73 1.66 7.53
CA PRO A 62 -14.86 2.64 8.17
C PRO A 62 -14.35 3.64 7.12
N GLU A 63 -14.65 4.92 7.31
CA GLU A 63 -14.05 6.02 6.55
C GLU A 63 -12.91 6.60 7.38
N ILE A 64 -11.67 6.36 6.94
CA ILE A 64 -10.45 6.73 7.69
C ILE A 64 -9.77 7.89 6.96
N ASP A 65 -9.53 8.97 7.70
CA ASP A 65 -8.68 10.08 7.27
C ASP A 65 -7.28 9.85 7.87
N LEU A 66 -6.37 9.31 7.04
CA LEU A 66 -5.00 9.00 7.46
C LEU A 66 -4.19 10.24 7.84
N PRO A 67 -4.17 11.34 7.07
CA PRO A 67 -3.50 12.57 7.48
C PRO A 67 -3.96 13.10 8.85
N ALA A 68 -5.27 13.10 9.09
CA ALA A 68 -5.82 13.54 10.38
C ALA A 68 -5.65 12.49 11.49
N GLY A 69 -5.36 11.23 11.14
CA GLY A 69 -5.35 10.11 12.07
C GLY A 69 -6.72 9.85 12.69
N THR A 70 -7.80 10.14 11.94
CA THR A 70 -9.18 10.04 12.43
C THR A 70 -10.01 9.07 11.61
N ILE A 71 -11.15 8.68 12.18
CA ILE A 71 -12.16 7.87 11.54
C ILE A 71 -13.52 8.57 11.67
N SER A 72 -14.31 8.58 10.61
CA SER A 72 -15.66 9.12 10.62
C SER A 72 -16.62 8.12 11.24
N VAL A 73 -17.36 8.54 12.26
CA VAL A 73 -18.30 7.68 12.98
C VAL A 73 -19.69 8.33 13.09
N PRO A 74 -20.77 7.55 12.99
CA PRO A 74 -22.12 8.07 13.12
C PRO A 74 -22.39 8.53 14.55
N THR A 75 -23.05 9.67 14.69
CA THR A 75 -23.50 10.16 15.99
C THR A 75 -24.85 9.59 16.37
N TYR A 76 -25.10 9.46 17.68
CA TYR A 76 -26.38 9.01 18.21
C TYR A 76 -26.85 9.97 19.30
N ALA A 77 -28.13 10.33 19.26
CA ALA A 77 -28.80 11.07 20.33
C ALA A 77 -30.01 10.26 20.80
N ASN A 78 -30.14 10.07 22.11
CA ASN A 78 -31.23 9.29 22.72
C ASN A 78 -31.42 7.90 22.08
N GLY A 79 -30.32 7.23 21.72
CA GLY A 79 -30.34 5.91 21.09
C GLY A 79 -30.70 5.89 19.59
N ARG A 80 -30.94 7.04 18.95
CA ARG A 80 -31.23 7.15 17.51
C ARG A 80 -30.02 7.65 16.75
N ARG A 81 -29.75 7.05 15.58
CA ARG A 81 -28.69 7.48 14.66
C ARG A 81 -29.04 8.85 14.09
N LEU A 82 -28.12 9.79 14.21
CA LEU A 82 -28.17 11.09 13.56
C LEU A 82 -27.48 11.01 12.19
N PRO A 83 -27.84 11.90 11.24
CA PRO A 83 -27.19 11.95 9.93
C PRO A 83 -25.74 12.45 9.99
N GLU A 84 -25.38 13.17 11.05
CA GLU A 84 -24.06 13.75 11.23
C GLU A 84 -23.01 12.68 11.60
N MET A 85 -21.90 12.70 10.85
CA MET A 85 -20.71 11.93 11.15
C MET A 85 -19.72 12.84 11.90
N ILE A 86 -19.03 12.30 12.89
CA ILE A 86 -17.94 12.99 13.59
C ILE A 86 -16.61 12.30 13.29
N ALA A 87 -15.56 13.09 13.12
CA ALA A 87 -14.20 12.58 13.08
C ALA A 87 -13.73 12.31 14.52
N VAL A 88 -13.25 11.10 14.79
CA VAL A 88 -12.69 10.73 16.09
C VAL A 88 -11.28 10.16 15.93
N PRO A 89 -10.36 10.40 16.89
CA PRO A 89 -9.02 9.84 16.82
C PRO A 89 -9.03 8.32 16.75
N LEU A 90 -8.22 7.77 15.85
CA LEU A 90 -8.00 6.34 15.70
C LEU A 90 -6.60 6.01 16.23
N LEU A 91 -6.54 5.24 17.32
CA LEU A 91 -5.29 4.71 17.87
C LEU A 91 -5.16 3.24 17.51
N VAL A 92 -3.94 2.75 17.28
CA VAL A 92 -3.65 1.38 16.88
C VAL A 92 -2.57 0.82 17.80
N ALA A 93 -2.74 -0.43 18.25
CA ALA A 93 -1.71 -1.12 19.01
C ALA A 93 -0.56 -1.52 18.08
N THR A 94 0.68 -1.15 18.40
CA THR A 94 1.85 -1.63 17.65
C THR A 94 1.89 -3.15 17.56
N SER A 95 1.54 -3.84 18.64
CA SER A 95 1.48 -5.29 18.69
C SER A 95 0.48 -5.90 17.68
N GLU A 96 -0.61 -5.21 17.34
CA GLU A 96 -1.54 -5.69 16.30
C GLU A 96 -0.97 -5.49 14.90
N LEU A 97 -0.23 -4.39 14.67
CA LEU A 97 0.51 -4.19 13.44
C LEU A 97 1.56 -5.30 13.28
N ASP A 98 2.37 -5.54 14.32
CA ASP A 98 3.45 -6.53 14.30
C ASP A 98 2.94 -7.96 14.18
N ARG A 99 1.79 -8.28 14.79
CA ARG A 99 1.19 -9.62 14.70
C ARG A 99 0.68 -9.93 13.29
N ARG A 100 0.06 -8.94 12.63
CA ARG A 100 -0.62 -9.12 11.33
C ARG A 100 0.30 -8.87 10.14
N TRP A 101 1.17 -7.89 10.29
CA TRP A 101 2.16 -7.47 9.33
C TRP A 101 3.50 -7.35 10.07
N PRO A 102 4.14 -8.48 10.41
CA PRO A 102 5.42 -8.44 11.09
C PRO A 102 6.40 -7.61 10.30
N GLU A 103 7.25 -6.87 11.02
CA GLU A 103 8.37 -6.19 10.41
C GLU A 103 9.20 -7.23 9.64
N THR A 104 9.17 -7.13 8.32
CA THR A 104 10.10 -7.87 7.49
C THR A 104 11.47 -7.29 7.77
N LEU A 105 12.25 -8.00 8.60
CA LEU A 105 13.69 -7.85 8.73
C LEU A 105 14.36 -8.25 7.41
N ASP A 106 14.04 -7.55 6.33
CA ASP A 106 14.77 -7.66 5.08
C ASP A 106 15.35 -6.26 4.78
N PRO A 107 16.58 -5.98 5.24
CA PRO A 107 17.31 -4.77 4.90
C PRO A 107 17.61 -4.66 3.39
N GLN A 108 17.27 -5.67 2.58
CA GLN A 108 17.41 -5.64 1.13
C GLN A 108 16.07 -5.38 0.43
N ARG A 109 15.81 -4.09 0.17
CA ARG A 109 14.81 -3.54 -0.78
C ARG A 109 13.37 -3.40 -0.27
N GLN A 110 13.15 -2.45 0.63
CA GLN A 110 11.92 -1.65 0.53
C GLN A 110 12.04 -0.78 -0.74
N LYS A 111 11.47 -1.25 -1.86
CA LYS A 111 11.26 -0.39 -3.04
C LYS A 111 10.34 0.74 -2.60
N THR A 112 10.81 1.97 -2.65
CA THR A 112 9.96 3.12 -2.30
C THR A 112 8.77 3.19 -3.27
N THR A 113 7.67 3.82 -2.86
CA THR A 113 6.53 4.11 -3.76
C THR A 113 7.00 4.85 -5.03
N ALA A 114 8.05 5.67 -4.89
CA ALA A 114 8.73 6.33 -6.01
C ALA A 114 9.44 5.34 -6.95
N ASP A 115 10.11 4.32 -6.43
CA ASP A 115 10.76 3.27 -7.25
C ASP A 115 9.73 2.43 -8.00
N GLN A 116 8.63 2.06 -7.35
CA GLN A 116 7.54 1.32 -8.00
C GLN A 116 6.87 2.16 -9.10
N ARG A 117 6.71 3.47 -8.86
CA ARG A 117 6.19 4.39 -9.86
C ARG A 117 7.15 4.55 -11.04
N ALA A 118 8.45 4.70 -10.78
CA ALA A 118 9.48 4.77 -11.80
C ALA A 118 9.54 3.48 -12.64
N GLU A 119 9.37 2.31 -12.03
CA GLU A 119 9.30 1.02 -12.74
C GLU A 119 8.05 0.92 -13.65
N ARG A 120 6.89 1.40 -13.19
CA ARG A 120 5.65 1.46 -14.01
C ARG A 120 5.79 2.44 -15.17
N GLU A 121 6.35 3.61 -14.92
CA GLU A 121 6.59 4.63 -15.95
C GLU A 121 7.66 4.17 -16.96
N ALA A 122 8.70 3.48 -16.51
CA ALA A 122 9.69 2.84 -17.39
C ALA A 122 9.08 1.76 -18.28
N THR A 123 8.16 0.95 -17.73
CA THR A 123 7.43 -0.07 -18.51
C THR A 123 6.59 0.58 -19.61
N ARG A 124 5.84 1.65 -19.28
CA ARG A 124 5.04 2.39 -20.28
C ARG A 124 5.92 3.01 -21.34
N TYR A 125 6.99 3.70 -20.94
CA TYR A 125 7.91 4.33 -21.87
C TYR A 125 8.55 3.32 -22.83
N PHE A 126 8.89 2.13 -22.35
CA PHE A 126 9.38 1.06 -23.21
C PHE A 126 8.35 0.66 -24.26
N VAL A 127 7.09 0.43 -23.86
CA VAL A 127 6.00 0.01 -24.76
C VAL A 127 5.61 1.09 -25.77
N ASP A 128 5.57 2.35 -25.34
CA ASP A 128 5.03 3.44 -26.13
C ASP A 128 6.07 4.13 -27.02
N VAL A 129 7.36 4.07 -26.63
CA VAL A 129 8.43 4.84 -27.29
C VAL A 129 9.53 3.95 -27.86
N ILE A 130 9.96 2.93 -27.13
CA ILE A 130 11.11 2.10 -27.55
C ILE A 130 10.64 0.95 -28.45
N ALA A 131 9.67 0.16 -28.01
CA ALA A 131 9.16 -1.00 -28.72
C ALA A 131 8.55 -0.70 -30.11
N PRO A 132 7.86 0.45 -30.34
CA PRO A 132 7.38 0.83 -31.66
C PRO A 132 8.48 1.42 -32.56
N GLY A 133 9.65 1.72 -31.99
CA GLY A 133 10.80 2.25 -32.71
C GLY A 133 11.55 1.19 -33.50
N ALA A 134 12.72 1.58 -34.03
CA ALA A 134 13.59 0.67 -34.76
C ALA A 134 14.11 -0.46 -33.86
N TRP A 135 14.38 -1.61 -34.47
CA TRP A 135 15.00 -2.76 -33.80
C TRP A 135 16.26 -2.32 -33.05
N THR A 136 16.33 -2.61 -31.75
CA THR A 136 17.48 -2.30 -30.90
C THR A 136 17.90 -3.50 -30.07
N SER A 137 19.16 -3.54 -29.64
CA SER A 137 19.63 -4.60 -28.75
C SER A 137 19.04 -4.46 -27.35
N LYS A 138 19.09 -5.57 -26.59
CA LYS A 138 18.63 -5.61 -25.20
C LYS A 138 19.40 -4.64 -24.30
N ASP A 139 20.71 -4.54 -24.50
CA ASP A 139 21.56 -3.67 -23.71
C ASP A 139 21.31 -2.19 -24.05
N ASP A 140 21.19 -1.86 -25.34
CA ASP A 140 20.88 -0.50 -25.76
C ASP A 140 19.50 -0.04 -25.26
N ALA A 141 18.50 -0.92 -25.29
CA ALA A 141 17.18 -0.65 -24.73
C ALA A 141 17.23 -0.43 -23.20
N PHE A 142 18.08 -1.20 -22.50
CA PHE A 142 18.29 -0.98 -21.07
C PHE A 142 18.95 0.37 -20.81
N ASP A 143 19.99 0.72 -21.55
CA ASP A 143 20.73 1.98 -21.37
C ASP A 143 19.85 3.20 -21.66
N LEU A 144 19.02 3.13 -22.70
CA LEU A 144 18.01 4.15 -22.99
C LEU A 144 17.03 4.32 -21.82
N LEU A 145 16.49 3.23 -21.28
CA LEU A 145 15.59 3.30 -20.12
C LEU A 145 16.32 3.78 -18.85
N LYS A 146 17.54 3.33 -18.63
CA LYS A 146 18.33 3.67 -17.43
C LYS A 146 18.72 5.14 -17.41
N SER A 147 18.97 5.74 -18.59
CA SER A 147 19.22 7.17 -18.73
C SER A 147 18.03 8.03 -18.31
N ARG A 148 16.80 7.56 -18.55
CA ARG A 148 15.55 8.27 -18.25
C ARG A 148 14.97 7.92 -16.88
N PHE A 149 15.21 6.70 -16.41
CA PHE A 149 14.78 6.19 -15.11
C PHE A 149 16.00 5.67 -14.33
N PRO A 150 16.77 6.55 -13.67
CA PRO A 150 18.02 6.16 -13.00
C PRO A 150 17.83 5.14 -11.88
N SER A 151 16.66 5.07 -11.25
CA SER A 151 16.33 4.07 -10.23
C SER A 151 15.96 2.69 -10.80
N LEU A 152 15.80 2.55 -12.13
CA LEU A 152 15.41 1.29 -12.76
C LEU A 152 16.45 0.20 -12.50
N SER A 153 15.99 -0.92 -11.93
CA SER A 153 16.87 -2.07 -11.71
C SER A 153 17.00 -2.92 -12.97
N ARG A 154 18.23 -3.39 -13.25
CA ARG A 154 18.49 -4.30 -14.38
C ARG A 154 17.63 -5.58 -14.30
N ARG A 155 17.45 -6.10 -13.10
CA ARG A 155 16.58 -7.26 -12.85
C ARG A 155 15.14 -7.00 -13.28
N HIS A 156 14.54 -5.86 -12.91
CA HIS A 156 13.17 -5.54 -13.31
C HIS A 156 13.03 -5.37 -14.82
N PHE A 157 14.01 -4.73 -15.46
CA PHE A 157 14.06 -4.66 -16.92
C PHE A 157 14.08 -6.05 -17.54
N ASP A 158 14.98 -6.94 -17.10
CA ASP A 158 15.14 -8.27 -17.68
C ASP A 158 13.91 -9.16 -17.48
N THR A 159 13.31 -9.15 -16.28
CA THR A 159 12.25 -10.10 -15.91
C THR A 159 10.85 -9.62 -16.25
N THR A 160 10.63 -8.30 -16.29
CA THR A 160 9.30 -7.71 -16.49
C THR A 160 9.25 -7.00 -17.82
N ILE A 161 10.01 -5.91 -17.99
CA ILE A 161 9.91 -5.07 -19.19
C ILE A 161 10.28 -5.84 -20.45
N TRP A 162 11.49 -6.40 -20.51
CA TRP A 162 12.00 -7.10 -21.69
C TRP A 162 11.27 -8.42 -21.92
N LYS A 163 11.09 -9.24 -20.89
CA LYS A 163 10.46 -10.55 -21.06
C LYS A 163 9.01 -10.44 -21.55
N GLU A 164 8.24 -9.54 -20.97
CA GLU A 164 6.79 -9.47 -21.20
C GLU A 164 6.46 -8.57 -22.39
N ASN A 165 7.16 -7.45 -22.57
CA ASN A 165 6.74 -6.38 -23.47
C ASN A 165 7.58 -6.25 -24.74
N VAL A 166 8.72 -6.94 -24.86
CA VAL A 166 9.55 -6.81 -26.06
C VAL A 166 8.80 -7.39 -27.29
N PRO A 167 8.83 -6.70 -28.44
CA PRO A 167 8.24 -7.20 -29.68
C PRO A 167 8.73 -8.60 -30.02
N GLY A 168 7.82 -9.47 -30.50
CA GLY A 168 8.15 -10.86 -30.84
C GLY A 168 9.25 -10.98 -31.91
N GLU A 169 9.37 -9.97 -32.77
CA GLU A 169 10.42 -9.87 -33.80
C GLU A 169 11.82 -9.72 -33.19
N TRP A 170 11.93 -9.09 -32.02
CA TRP A 170 13.20 -8.86 -31.32
C TRP A 170 13.58 -10.06 -30.43
N LYS A 171 12.63 -10.96 -30.13
CA LYS A 171 12.87 -12.20 -29.36
C LYS A 171 13.59 -13.28 -30.15
N LYS A 172 13.63 -13.18 -31.49
CA LYS A 172 14.28 -14.18 -32.35
C LYS A 172 15.74 -13.80 -32.59
N PRO A 173 16.71 -14.62 -32.17
CA PRO A 173 18.09 -14.41 -32.57
C PRO A 173 18.20 -14.65 -34.09
N GLY A 174 18.37 -13.58 -34.86
CA GLY A 174 18.79 -13.68 -36.27
C GLY A 174 17.84 -13.16 -37.35
N SER A 175 16.72 -12.49 -37.05
CA SER A 175 15.98 -11.82 -38.12
C SER A 175 16.47 -10.39 -38.30
N ARG A 176 17.49 -10.23 -39.15
CA ARG A 176 17.74 -8.96 -39.85
C ARG A 176 16.47 -8.61 -40.62
N GLY A 177 15.63 -7.78 -40.02
CA GLY A 177 14.59 -7.07 -40.75
C GLY A 177 15.25 -6.01 -41.62
N ASN A 178 15.59 -6.38 -42.85
CA ASN A 178 15.79 -5.41 -43.92
C ASN A 178 14.48 -4.63 -44.07
N ARG A 179 14.48 -3.34 -43.74
CA ARG A 179 13.75 -2.29 -44.45
C ARG A 179 14.34 -0.94 -44.11
#